data_AF-A0A843RA94-F1
#
_entry.id   AF-A0A843RA94-F1
#
_cell.length_a   1.000
_cell.length_b   1.000
_cell.length_c   1.000
_cell.angle_alpha   90.00
_cell.angle_beta   90.00
_cell.angle_gamma   90.00
#
_symmetry.space_group_name_H-M   'P 1'
#
loop_
_entity.id
_entity.type
_entity.pdbx_description
1 polymer ?
#
loop_
_entity_poly.entity_id
_entity_poly.type
_entity_poly.pdbx_seq_one_letter_code
_entity_poly.pdbx_strand_id
1 'polypeptide(L)'
;MVPARAPRTHNPARRKKLVDRRMEDLRRIFLTGLDHQIGLAHDPDYTYPSHEYVEENGETVKRMTYRHPEPWWFEEDGDLFLRLNFGERRMLIPGKNPVIRIGKRSNLLPTLEVLHILVDDRQMDDVIEKMVVVSR
;
A
#
# COMPACT_ATOMS: atom_id res chain seq x y z
N MET A 1 -18.62 16.60 -40.03
CA MET A 1 -18.78 17.42 -38.82
C MET A 1 -19.24 16.49 -37.70
N VAL A 2 -18.36 16.13 -36.76
CA VAL A 2 -18.71 15.19 -35.68
C VAL A 2 -19.41 16.02 -34.59
N PRO A 3 -20.64 15.68 -34.16
CA PRO A 3 -21.31 16.47 -33.14
C PRO A 3 -20.52 16.40 -31.83
N ALA A 4 -20.32 17.56 -31.20
CA ALA A 4 -19.68 17.66 -29.90
C ALA A 4 -20.45 16.80 -28.90
N ARG A 5 -19.75 15.86 -28.26
CA ARG A 5 -20.31 14.97 -27.23
C ARG A 5 -20.91 15.84 -26.13
N ALA A 6 -22.20 15.66 -25.83
CA ALA A 6 -22.89 16.42 -24.79
C ALA A 6 -22.07 16.43 -23.49
N PRO A 7 -22.01 17.55 -22.76
CA PRO A 7 -21.27 17.64 -21.50
C PRO A 7 -21.77 16.54 -20.56
N ARG A 8 -20.83 15.78 -19.96
CA ARG A 8 -21.16 14.67 -19.07
C ARG A 8 -21.99 15.23 -17.91
N THR A 9 -23.27 14.91 -17.87
CA THR A 9 -24.19 15.31 -16.80
C THR A 9 -23.62 14.86 -15.45
N HIS A 10 -23.59 15.79 -14.49
CA HIS A 10 -23.11 15.54 -13.13
C HIS A 10 -24.00 14.48 -12.47
N ASN A 11 -23.57 13.22 -12.50
CA ASN A 11 -24.27 12.11 -11.87
C ASN A 11 -23.61 11.79 -10.51
N PRO A 12 -24.21 12.23 -9.38
CA PRO A 12 -23.63 12.05 -8.05
C PRO A 12 -23.51 10.57 -7.64
N ALA A 13 -24.45 9.71 -8.06
CA ALA A 13 -24.41 8.28 -7.76
C ALA A 13 -23.23 7.59 -8.47
N ARG A 14 -22.95 7.97 -9.72
CA ARG A 14 -21.79 7.48 -10.47
C ARG A 14 -20.48 7.94 -9.83
N ARG A 15 -20.42 9.18 -9.35
CA ARG A 15 -19.24 9.71 -8.63
C ARG A 15 -19.00 8.95 -7.32
N LYS A 16 -20.04 8.71 -6.52
CA LYS A 16 -19.95 7.91 -5.29
C LYS A 16 -19.39 6.51 -5.56
N LYS A 17 -19.97 5.79 -6.52
CA LYS A 17 -19.50 4.43 -6.90
C LYS A 17 -18.03 4.39 -7.36
N LEU A 18 -17.56 5.45 -8.03
CA LEU A 18 -16.15 5.55 -8.45
C LEU A 18 -15.22 5.79 -7.26
N VAL A 19 -15.63 6.61 -6.29
CA VAL A 19 -14.87 6.86 -5.06
C VAL A 19 -14.81 5.60 -4.20
N ASP A 20 -15.95 4.92 -4.01
CA ASP A 20 -16.04 3.68 -3.24
C ASP A 20 -15.11 2.61 -3.81
N ARG A 21 -15.17 2.38 -5.13
CA ARG A 21 -14.28 1.43 -5.83
C ARG A 21 -12.80 1.81 -5.69
N ARG A 22 -12.50 3.10 -5.81
CA ARG A 22 -11.12 3.58 -5.63
C ARG A 22 -10.64 3.26 -4.21
N MET A 23 -11.44 3.55 -3.19
CA MET A 23 -11.05 3.28 -1.80
C MET A 23 -10.90 1.77 -1.52
N GLU A 24 -11.73 0.92 -2.10
CA GLU A 24 -11.56 -0.53 -2.03
C GLU A 24 -10.24 -1.00 -2.65
N ASP A 25 -9.89 -0.49 -3.83
CA ASP A 25 -8.60 -0.79 -4.46
C ASP A 25 -7.43 -0.31 -3.59
N LEU A 26 -7.58 0.86 -2.95
CA LEU A 26 -6.54 1.39 -2.08
C LEU A 26 -6.35 0.54 -0.81
N ARG A 27 -7.43 0.15 -0.14
CA ARG A 27 -7.37 -0.77 1.00
C ARG A 27 -6.70 -2.08 0.62
N ARG A 28 -7.08 -2.67 -0.52
CA ARG A 28 -6.50 -3.93 -0.98
C ARG A 28 -4.98 -3.84 -1.12
N ILE A 29 -4.47 -2.77 -1.72
CA ILE A 29 -3.02 -2.58 -1.88
C ILE A 29 -2.34 -2.42 -0.51
N PHE A 30 -2.95 -1.69 0.41
CA PHE A 30 -2.38 -1.48 1.74
C PHE A 30 -2.37 -2.78 2.57
N LEU A 31 -3.46 -3.56 2.54
CA LEU A 31 -3.56 -4.87 3.18
C LEU A 31 -2.50 -5.83 2.63
N THR A 32 -2.35 -5.93 1.30
CA THR A 32 -1.29 -6.75 0.70
C THR A 32 0.11 -6.31 1.15
N GLY A 33 0.35 -5.00 1.29
CA GLY A 33 1.59 -4.50 1.86
C GLY A 33 1.80 -4.96 3.30
N LEU A 34 0.76 -4.89 4.14
CA LEU A 34 0.80 -5.38 5.52
C LEU A 34 1.02 -6.90 5.59
N ASP A 35 0.42 -7.68 4.71
CA ASP A 35 0.64 -9.14 4.63
C ASP A 35 2.12 -9.45 4.40
N HIS A 36 2.76 -8.74 3.48
CA HIS A 36 4.20 -8.90 3.22
C HIS A 36 5.05 -8.48 4.43
N GLN A 37 4.65 -7.43 5.14
CA GLN A 37 5.31 -6.99 6.36
C GLN A 37 5.15 -7.99 7.51
N ILE A 38 3.98 -8.61 7.66
CA ILE A 38 3.72 -9.68 8.62
C ILE A 38 4.58 -10.90 8.28
N GLY A 39 4.59 -11.32 7.01
CA GLY A 39 5.46 -12.38 6.51
C GLY A 39 6.93 -12.13 6.82
N LEU A 40 7.43 -10.93 6.52
CA LEU A 40 8.81 -10.52 6.80
C LEU A 40 9.12 -10.39 8.29
N ALA A 41 8.12 -10.07 9.13
CA ALA A 41 8.29 -10.00 10.58
C ALA A 41 8.42 -11.40 11.21
N HIS A 42 7.75 -12.40 10.64
CA HIS A 42 7.86 -13.81 11.02
C HIS A 42 9.12 -14.48 10.48
N ASP A 43 9.44 -14.23 9.21
CA ASP A 43 10.54 -14.85 8.49
C ASP A 43 11.36 -13.79 7.75
N PRO A 44 12.61 -13.52 8.18
CA PRO A 44 13.50 -12.58 7.49
C PRO A 44 13.76 -12.93 6.01
N ASP A 45 13.65 -14.21 5.64
CA ASP A 45 13.85 -14.69 4.27
C ASP A 45 12.55 -14.73 3.46
N TYR A 46 11.46 -14.15 3.99
CA TYR A 46 10.17 -14.09 3.31
C TYR A 46 10.29 -13.46 1.92
N THR A 47 9.70 -14.15 0.94
CA THR A 47 9.54 -13.66 -0.43
C THR A 47 8.10 -13.80 -0.89
N TYR A 48 7.71 -12.98 -1.86
CA TYR A 48 6.39 -13.04 -2.49
C TYR A 48 6.51 -13.13 -4.01
N PRO A 49 5.55 -13.80 -4.69
CA PRO A 49 5.54 -13.90 -6.13
C PRO A 49 5.28 -12.53 -6.76
N SER A 50 6.12 -12.16 -7.71
CA SER A 50 6.01 -10.98 -8.55
C SER A 50 6.07 -11.38 -10.01
N HIS A 51 5.69 -10.47 -10.90
CA HIS A 51 5.83 -10.68 -12.33
C HIS A 51 6.72 -9.61 -12.92
N GLU A 52 7.65 -10.04 -13.76
CA GLU A 52 8.48 -9.17 -14.57
C GLU A 52 8.22 -9.44 -16.04
N TYR A 53 8.26 -8.37 -16.84
CA TYR A 53 8.20 -8.47 -18.28
C TYR A 53 9.63 -8.46 -18.79
N VAL A 54 10.03 -9.54 -19.43
CA VAL A 54 11.35 -9.72 -20.03
C VAL A 54 11.19 -9.94 -21.53
N GLU A 55 12.07 -9.35 -22.32
CA GLU A 55 12.16 -9.69 -23.74
C GLU A 55 12.92 -10.99 -23.90
N GLU A 56 12.22 -12.02 -24.39
CA GLU A 56 12.83 -13.28 -24.82
C GLU A 56 12.52 -13.48 -26.31
N ASN A 57 13.57 -13.66 -27.12
CA ASN A 57 13.45 -13.91 -28.56
C ASN A 57 12.63 -12.86 -29.35
N GLY A 58 12.63 -11.60 -28.89
CA GLY A 58 11.89 -10.50 -29.53
C GLY A 58 10.41 -10.41 -29.13
N GLU A 59 9.95 -11.25 -28.20
CA GLU A 59 8.62 -11.16 -27.61
C GLU A 59 8.70 -10.79 -26.12
N THR A 60 7.78 -9.93 -25.67
CA THR A 60 7.66 -9.59 -24.25
C THR A 60 6.93 -10.71 -23.52
N VAL A 61 7.66 -11.52 -22.74
CA VAL A 61 7.11 -12.62 -21.96
C VAL A 61 6.94 -12.20 -20.50
N LYS A 62 5.80 -12.56 -19.91
CA LYS A 62 5.51 -12.35 -18.49
C LYS A 62 6.11 -13.51 -17.68
N ARG A 63 7.21 -13.27 -16.98
CA ARG A 63 7.89 -14.27 -16.14
C ARG A 63 7.48 -14.08 -14.67
N MET A 64 7.24 -15.19 -13.98
CA MET A 64 7.05 -15.19 -12.53
C MET A 64 8.42 -15.19 -11.85
N THR A 65 8.62 -14.25 -10.93
CA THR A 65 9.82 -14.09 -10.11
C THR A 65 9.43 -13.97 -8.64
N TYR A 66 10.40 -13.98 -7.73
CA TYR A 66 10.18 -13.80 -6.30
C TYR A 66 10.92 -12.55 -5.83
N ARG A 67 10.26 -11.73 -5.01
CA ARG A 67 10.84 -10.50 -4.46
C ARG A 67 10.83 -10.54 -2.95
N HIS A 68 11.89 -9.98 -2.35
CA HIS A 68 11.89 -9.64 -0.94
C HIS A 68 11.21 -8.28 -0.74
N PRO A 69 10.27 -8.15 0.20
CA PRO A 69 9.70 -6.86 0.54
C PRO A 69 10.71 -6.00 1.29
N GLU A 70 10.76 -4.70 0.98
CA GLU A 70 11.50 -3.73 1.80
C GLU A 70 10.81 -3.62 3.17
N PRO A 71 11.56 -3.73 4.29
CA PRO A 71 10.99 -3.55 5.62
C PRO A 71 10.40 -2.14 5.75
N TRP A 72 9.20 -2.07 6.29
CA TRP A 72 8.55 -0.80 6.63
C TRP A 72 9.02 -0.28 7.98
N TRP A 73 9.82 -1.04 8.71
CA TRP A 73 10.36 -0.66 10.00
C TRP A 73 11.87 -0.48 9.96
N PHE A 74 12.37 0.34 10.87
CA PHE A 74 13.79 0.59 11.08
C PHE A 74 14.05 0.82 12.56
N GLU A 75 15.28 0.57 13.00
CA GLU A 75 15.73 0.86 14.36
C GLU A 75 16.47 2.20 14.39
N GLU A 76 16.15 3.03 15.37
CA GLU A 76 16.82 4.30 15.64
C GLU A 76 16.91 4.47 17.17
N ASP A 77 18.09 4.78 17.69
CA ASP A 77 18.33 4.96 19.14
C ASP A 77 17.84 3.80 20.04
N GLY A 78 17.84 2.57 19.52
CA GLY A 78 17.41 1.37 20.26
C GLY A 78 15.90 1.15 20.28
N ASP A 79 15.12 2.00 19.61
CA ASP A 79 13.69 1.82 19.40
C ASP A 79 13.39 1.44 17.95
N LEU A 80 12.42 0.55 17.79
CA LEU A 80 11.85 0.20 16.51
C LEU A 80 10.76 1.20 16.13
N PHE A 81 10.81 1.64 14.88
CA PHE A 81 9.90 2.58 14.27
C PHE A 81 9.28 1.96 13.02
N LEU A 82 7.97 2.11 12.84
CA LEU A 82 7.24 1.65 11.66
C LEU A 82 6.80 2.83 10.81
N ARG A 83 7.28 2.87 9.57
CA ARG A 83 6.89 3.82 8.53
C ARG A 83 5.83 3.17 7.65
N LEU A 84 4.62 3.72 7.66
CA LEU A 84 3.56 3.22 6.80
C LEU A 84 3.89 3.56 5.34
N ASN A 85 3.94 2.55 4.47
CA ASN A 85 4.14 2.73 3.03
C ASN A 85 2.92 2.22 2.27
N PHE A 86 2.82 2.58 0.99
CA PHE A 86 1.72 2.16 0.14
C PHE A 86 2.27 1.41 -1.07
N GLY A 87 2.37 0.08 -0.94
CA GLY A 87 3.12 -0.75 -1.89
C GLY A 87 4.60 -0.33 -1.92
N GLU A 88 5.14 -0.13 -3.13
CA GLU A 88 6.52 0.36 -3.33
C GLU A 88 6.67 1.88 -3.11
N ARG A 89 5.57 2.60 -2.81
CA ARG A 89 5.61 4.06 -2.64
C ARG A 89 5.83 4.42 -1.19
N ARG A 90 6.89 5.19 -0.94
CA ARG A 90 7.17 5.79 0.36
C ARG A 90 6.17 6.90 0.64
N MET A 91 5.65 6.90 1.86
CA MET A 91 4.77 7.96 2.32
C MET A 91 5.59 9.22 2.62
N LEU A 92 5.18 10.33 2.03
CA LEU A 92 5.66 11.66 2.39
C LEU A 92 4.43 12.42 2.87
N ILE A 93 4.42 12.91 4.11
CA ILE A 93 3.51 14.00 4.49
C ILE A 93 4.37 15.26 4.54
N PRO A 94 4.04 16.34 3.81
CA PRO A 94 4.71 17.63 3.94
C PRO A 94 4.80 18.04 5.40
N GLY A 95 6.03 18.13 5.90
CA GLY A 95 6.33 18.52 7.28
C GLY A 95 6.07 17.47 8.36
N LYS A 96 5.74 16.21 8.02
CA LYS A 96 5.59 15.11 9.01
C LYS A 96 6.15 13.78 8.47
N ASN A 97 6.84 13.03 9.34
CA ASN A 97 7.19 11.64 9.06
C ASN A 97 6.13 10.74 9.71
N PRO A 98 5.27 10.06 8.94
CA PRO A 98 4.19 9.22 9.47
C PRO A 98 4.76 7.89 9.96
N VAL A 99 5.40 7.99 11.11
CA VAL A 99 6.09 6.89 11.76
C VAL A 99 5.42 6.60 13.08
N ILE A 100 5.17 5.32 13.33
CA ILE A 100 4.66 4.79 14.59
C ILE A 100 5.86 4.29 15.38
N ARG A 101 6.09 4.83 16.58
CA ARG A 101 7.10 4.27 17.50
C ARG A 101 6.56 2.97 18.09
N ILE A 102 7.21 1.86 17.79
CA ILE A 102 6.87 0.52 18.30
C ILE A 102 7.63 0.22 19.60
N GLY A 103 8.85 0.74 19.72
CA GLY A 103 9.74 0.44 20.83
C GLY A 103 10.42 -0.91 20.63
N LYS A 104 10.08 -1.92 21.42
CA LYS A 104 10.74 -3.23 21.33
C LYS A 104 10.32 -4.00 20.07
N ARG A 105 11.27 -4.73 19.46
CA ARG A 105 11.03 -5.63 18.32
C ARG A 105 9.88 -6.62 18.54
N SER A 106 9.68 -7.09 19.76
CA SER A 106 8.57 -7.98 20.14
C SER A 106 7.19 -7.40 19.89
N ASN A 107 7.07 -6.07 19.81
CA ASN A 107 5.80 -5.39 19.60
C ASN A 107 5.49 -5.21 18.10
N LEU A 108 6.43 -5.51 17.19
CA LEU A 108 6.22 -5.28 15.76
C LEU A 108 5.06 -6.10 15.23
N LEU A 109 5.11 -7.42 15.40
CA LEU A 109 4.12 -8.32 14.83
C LEU A 109 2.71 -8.00 15.36
N PRO A 110 2.47 -7.85 16.68
CA PRO A 110 1.17 -7.40 17.18
C PRO A 110 0.72 -6.06 16.61
N THR A 111 1.65 -5.12 16.40
CA THR A 111 1.31 -3.81 15.81
C THR A 111 0.86 -3.97 14.36
N LEU A 112 1.54 -4.81 13.56
CA LEU A 112 1.17 -5.07 12.17
C LEU A 112 -0.19 -5.78 12.06
N GLU A 113 -0.48 -6.75 12.93
CA GLU A 113 -1.77 -7.44 12.99
C GLU A 113 -2.91 -6.50 13.35
N VAL A 114 -2.71 -5.63 14.35
CA VAL A 114 -3.70 -4.59 14.72
C VAL A 114 -3.94 -3.65 13.55
N LEU A 115 -2.89 -3.18 12.87
CA LEU A 115 -3.05 -2.34 11.68
C LEU A 115 -3.82 -3.05 10.57
N HIS A 116 -3.57 -4.33 10.36
CA HIS A 116 -4.31 -5.13 9.38
C HIS A 116 -5.81 -5.15 9.71
N ILE A 117 -6.17 -5.41 10.96
CA ILE A 117 -7.57 -5.39 11.42
C ILE A 117 -8.21 -4.02 11.23
N LEU A 118 -7.52 -2.93 11.62
CA LEU A 118 -8.05 -1.57 11.50
C LEU A 118 -8.31 -1.15 10.04
N VAL A 119 -7.49 -1.64 9.11
CA VAL A 119 -7.67 -1.40 7.67
C VAL A 119 -8.84 -2.20 7.11
N ASP A 120 -8.95 -3.47 7.50
CA ASP A 120 -10.05 -4.35 7.08
C ASP A 120 -11.41 -3.81 7.57
N ASP A 121 -11.45 -3.34 8.82
CA ASP A 121 -12.59 -2.67 9.45
C ASP A 121 -12.84 -1.24 8.93
N ARG A 122 -12.06 -0.77 7.94
CA ARG A 122 -12.20 0.55 7.29
C ARG A 122 -11.95 1.74 8.21
N GLN A 123 -11.35 1.52 9.38
CA GLN A 123 -11.06 2.58 10.36
C GLN A 123 -9.90 3.47 9.93
N MET A 124 -9.12 3.04 8.92
CA MET A 124 -8.00 3.79 8.36
C MET A 124 -8.28 4.44 7.00
N ASP A 125 -9.52 4.42 6.51
CA ASP A 125 -9.88 4.95 5.19
C ASP A 125 -9.43 6.40 4.99
N ASP A 126 -9.68 7.27 5.96
CA ASP A 126 -9.27 8.69 5.91
C ASP A 126 -7.76 8.85 5.82
N VAL A 127 -7.01 7.98 6.52
CA VAL A 127 -5.55 8.00 6.52
C VAL A 127 -5.03 7.53 5.16
N ILE A 128 -5.58 6.43 4.64
CA ILE A 128 -5.23 5.86 3.32
C ILE A 128 -5.57 6.83 2.19
N GLU A 129 -6.72 7.51 2.24
CA GLU A 129 -7.08 8.50 1.23
C GLU A 129 -6.08 9.66 1.21
N LYS A 130 -5.76 10.20 2.39
CA LYS A 130 -4.76 11.28 2.53
C LYS A 130 -3.37 10.82 2.08
N MET A 131 -2.95 9.59 2.37
CA MET A 131 -1.68 9.02 1.94
C MET A 131 -1.50 9.10 0.42
N VAL A 132 -2.53 8.72 -0.34
CA VAL A 132 -2.47 8.62 -1.81
C VAL A 132 -2.53 9.99 -2.49
N VAL A 133 -3.18 10.98 -1.87
CA VAL A 133 -3.26 12.34 -2.40
C VAL A 133 -1.89 13.02 -2.38
N VAL A 134 -1.06 12.72 -1.37
CA VAL A 134 0.22 13.40 -1.18
C VAL A 134 1.36 12.76 -1.98
N SER A 135 1.24 11.48 -2.35
CA SER A 135 2.26 10.78 -3.15
C SER A 135 2.15 11.01 -4.68
N ARG A 136 1.41 12.02 -5.14
CA ARG A 136 1.13 12.29 -6.56
C ARG A 136 1.88 13.49 -7.10
#